data_AF-A0A952VD72-F1
#
_entry.id   AF-A0A952VD72-F1
#
_cell.length_a   1.000
_cell.length_b   1.000
_cell.length_c   1.000
_cell.angle_alpha   90.00
_cell.angle_beta   90.00
_cell.angle_gamma   90.00
#
_symmetry.space_group_name_H-M   'P 1'
#
loop_
_entity.id
_entity.type
_entity.pdbx_description
1 polymer ?
#
loop_
_entity_poly.entity_id
_entity_poly.type
_entity_poly.pdbx_seq_one_letter_code
_entity_poly.pdbx_strand_id
1 'polypeptide(L)'
;MRIPLISALKHVAAALAIMISGAVAGISAQSTDVRSPAAVEPYSIRTSAAYTVVLLRKAELEADLATYLDDYTESNPKVVDTRFELDQLNRDIDKLFATKPTETAKLTESLGKMVVRKAALAAEYNRLLLTYTPEHPLVKRAKKKAEVFASAVKQLIG
;
A
#
# COMPACT_ATOMS: atom_id res chain seq x y z
N MET A 1 -63.98 -8.49 -3.48
CA MET A 1 -63.49 -8.39 -2.09
C MET A 1 -62.37 -7.35 -2.09
N ARG A 2 -62.46 -6.09 -1.65
CA ARG A 2 -63.17 -5.40 -0.55
C ARG A 2 -62.93 -6.05 0.82
N ILE A 3 -61.88 -5.63 1.52
CA ILE A 3 -61.88 -4.71 2.69
C ILE A 3 -60.47 -4.65 3.32
N PRO A 4 -59.98 -3.45 3.73
CA PRO A 4 -58.68 -3.21 4.34
C PRO A 4 -58.67 -3.44 5.87
N LEU A 5 -57.49 -3.60 6.48
CA LEU A 5 -57.33 -3.48 7.93
C LEU A 5 -56.49 -2.24 8.28
N ILE A 6 -57.20 -1.21 8.74
CA ILE A 6 -56.72 -0.03 9.43
C ILE A 6 -56.63 -0.38 10.92
N SER A 7 -55.54 0.01 11.59
CA SER A 7 -55.49 0.23 13.06
C SER A 7 -54.15 0.93 13.38
N ALA A 8 -54.04 2.25 13.44
CA ALA A 8 -54.56 3.17 14.48
C ALA A 8 -53.90 2.98 15.85
N LEU A 9 -52.94 3.86 16.18
CA LEU A 9 -52.64 4.34 17.54
C LEU A 9 -51.88 5.68 17.43
N LYS A 10 -52.56 6.84 17.42
CA LYS A 10 -52.86 7.72 18.58
C LYS A 10 -51.58 8.06 19.38
N HIS A 11 -50.91 9.20 19.14
CA HIS A 11 -51.12 10.55 19.70
C HIS A 11 -50.93 10.70 21.22
N VAL A 12 -50.37 11.87 21.61
CA VAL A 12 -50.32 12.53 22.94
C VAL A 12 -49.11 12.09 23.81
N ALA A 13 -48.30 12.90 24.50
CA ALA A 13 -48.20 14.33 24.89
C ALA A 13 -46.71 14.62 25.23
N ALA A 14 -46.11 15.78 24.92
CA ALA A 14 -46.12 17.05 25.66
C ALA A 14 -45.52 17.01 27.10
N ALA A 15 -44.36 17.65 27.27
CA ALA A 15 -43.88 18.42 28.45
C ALA A 15 -42.44 18.88 28.11
N LEU A 16 -42.15 20.10 27.64
CA LEU A 16 -42.16 21.41 28.30
C LEU A 16 -41.62 21.39 29.75
N ALA A 17 -40.35 21.75 29.91
CA ALA A 17 -39.81 22.31 31.14
C ALA A 17 -38.96 23.54 30.77
N ILE A 18 -39.59 24.71 30.94
CA ILE A 18 -38.93 26.02 31.00
C ILE A 18 -38.43 26.19 32.43
N MET A 19 -37.15 26.50 32.61
CA MET A 19 -36.64 27.12 33.84
C MET A 19 -35.57 28.16 33.48
N ILE A 20 -35.63 29.26 34.23
CA ILE A 20 -35.29 30.63 33.84
C ILE A 20 -34.01 31.10 34.56
N SER A 21 -33.26 31.98 33.87
CA SER A 21 -32.37 33.05 34.35
C SER A 21 -31.00 32.73 34.95
N GLY A 22 -30.02 33.43 34.39
CA GLY A 22 -28.75 33.78 35.02
C GLY A 22 -27.90 34.63 34.08
N ALA A 23 -28.11 35.96 34.08
CA ALA A 23 -27.27 36.91 33.37
C ALA A 23 -25.89 37.02 34.04
N VAL A 24 -24.82 36.89 33.27
CA VAL A 24 -23.48 37.40 33.62
C VAL A 24 -22.93 38.12 32.40
N ALA A 25 -22.67 39.41 32.58
CA ALA A 25 -21.91 40.24 31.67
C ALA A 25 -20.41 39.93 31.78
N GLY A 26 -19.69 39.97 30.66
CA GLY A 26 -18.25 40.22 30.68
C GLY A 26 -17.40 39.34 29.77
N ILE A 27 -16.57 40.04 28.99
CA ILE A 27 -15.30 39.61 28.37
C ILE A 27 -15.45 38.98 26.98
N SER A 28 -15.21 39.83 25.97
CA SER A 28 -14.74 39.44 24.64
C SER A 28 -13.47 38.61 24.78
N ALA A 29 -13.60 37.29 24.78
CA ALA A 29 -12.49 36.39 24.56
C ALA A 29 -12.14 36.41 23.07
N GLN A 30 -11.07 37.13 22.75
CA GLN A 30 -10.37 37.01 21.49
C GLN A 30 -9.94 35.55 21.34
N SER A 31 -10.65 34.80 20.49
CA SER A 31 -10.27 33.45 20.11
C SER A 31 -8.92 33.53 19.41
N THR A 32 -7.85 33.36 20.17
CA THR A 32 -6.58 32.91 19.62
C THR A 32 -6.86 31.52 19.07
N ASP A 33 -7.03 31.46 17.75
CA ASP A 33 -6.99 30.22 16.97
C ASP A 33 -5.58 29.63 17.14
N VAL A 34 -5.37 28.96 18.27
CA VAL A 34 -4.29 28.01 18.46
C VAL A 34 -4.68 26.84 17.59
N ARG A 35 -4.33 26.93 16.32
CA ARG A 35 -4.35 25.83 15.37
C ARG A 35 -3.51 24.72 15.97
N SER A 36 -4.18 23.84 16.70
CA SER A 36 -3.62 22.56 17.14
C SER A 36 -2.97 21.95 15.90
N PRO A 37 -1.68 21.55 15.94
CA PRO A 37 -1.10 20.84 14.81
C PRO A 37 -2.02 19.63 14.61
N ALA A 38 -2.77 19.64 13.50
CA ALA A 38 -3.66 18.56 13.16
C ALA A 38 -2.88 17.28 13.36
N ALA A 39 -3.34 16.43 14.28
CA ALA A 39 -2.73 15.12 14.49
C ALA A 39 -2.65 14.50 13.10
N VAL A 40 -1.44 14.36 12.59
CA VAL A 40 -1.20 13.75 11.29
C VAL A 40 -1.67 12.32 11.47
N GLU A 41 -2.89 12.04 11.03
CA GLU A 41 -3.42 10.68 10.95
C GLU A 41 -2.33 9.82 10.33
N PRO A 42 -1.92 8.71 10.98
CA PRO A 42 -0.83 7.90 10.47
C PRO A 42 -1.16 7.46 9.05
N TYR A 43 -0.40 7.97 8.08
CA TYR A 43 -0.58 7.61 6.67
C TYR A 43 -0.53 6.09 6.54
N SER A 44 -1.62 5.50 6.08
CA SER A 44 -1.69 4.06 5.90
C SER A 44 -0.68 3.62 4.84
N ILE A 45 0.06 2.55 5.12
CA ILE A 45 1.01 1.94 4.18
C ILE A 45 0.31 1.60 2.86
N ARG A 46 -0.97 1.19 2.91
CA ARG A 46 -1.80 0.88 1.74
C ARG A 46 -2.08 2.09 0.85
N THR A 47 -1.96 3.30 1.39
CA THR A 47 -2.13 4.56 0.65
C THR A 47 -0.80 5.24 0.35
N SER A 48 0.33 4.61 0.71
CA SER A 48 1.66 5.17 0.43
C SER A 48 2.00 5.08 -1.06
N ALA A 49 2.77 6.06 -1.54
CA ALA A 49 3.20 6.10 -2.94
C ALA A 49 4.08 4.89 -3.31
N ALA A 50 4.96 4.45 -2.39
CA ALA A 50 5.77 3.25 -2.61
C ALA A 50 4.90 2.01 -2.84
N TYR A 51 3.89 1.80 -1.99
CA TYR A 51 3.00 0.65 -2.09
C TYR A 51 2.21 0.66 -3.40
N THR A 52 1.66 1.80 -3.82
CA THR A 52 0.88 1.89 -5.07
C THR A 52 1.72 1.53 -6.30
N VAL A 53 2.98 1.96 -6.36
CA VAL A 53 3.90 1.60 -7.47
C VAL A 53 4.18 0.09 -7.48
N VAL A 54 4.45 -0.50 -6.32
CA VAL A 54 4.74 -1.93 -6.21
C VAL A 54 3.49 -2.77 -6.51
N LEU A 55 2.32 -2.34 -6.04
CA LEU A 55 1.04 -2.98 -6.30
C LEU A 55 0.68 -2.94 -7.79
N LEU A 56 0.92 -1.81 -8.47
CA LEU A 56 0.72 -1.69 -9.91
C LEU A 56 1.56 -2.74 -10.65
N ARG A 57 2.87 -2.82 -10.34
CA ARG A 57 3.75 -3.80 -10.99
C ARG A 57 3.33 -5.24 -10.70
N LYS A 58 2.89 -5.53 -9.48
CA LYS A 58 2.36 -6.85 -9.12
C LYS A 58 1.16 -7.21 -10.00
N ALA A 59 0.21 -6.29 -10.15
CA ALA A 59 -0.97 -6.50 -10.98
C ALA A 59 -0.62 -6.71 -12.46
N GLU A 60 0.34 -5.95 -13.00
CA GLU A 60 0.87 -6.14 -14.36
C GLU A 60 1.44 -7.56 -14.54
N LEU A 61 2.29 -8.01 -13.61
CA LEU A 61 2.88 -9.35 -13.67
C LEU A 61 1.85 -10.46 -13.46
N GLU A 62 0.83 -10.25 -12.63
CA GLU A 62 -0.29 -11.19 -12.47
C GLU A 62 -1.09 -11.32 -13.77
N ALA A 63 -1.32 -10.23 -14.49
CA ALA A 63 -1.97 -10.24 -15.80
C ALA A 63 -1.10 -10.91 -16.88
N ASP A 64 0.20 -10.59 -16.91
CA ASP A 64 1.16 -11.24 -17.81
C ASP A 64 1.24 -12.74 -17.54
N LEU A 65 1.29 -13.14 -16.26
CA LEU A 65 1.33 -14.54 -15.86
C LEU A 65 0.07 -15.28 -16.31
N ALA A 66 -1.11 -14.69 -16.10
CA ALA A 66 -2.37 -15.28 -16.55
C ALA A 66 -2.34 -15.51 -18.07
N THR A 67 -1.88 -14.51 -18.83
CA THR A 67 -1.73 -14.60 -20.29
C THR A 67 -0.72 -15.69 -20.69
N TYR A 68 0.43 -15.76 -20.03
CA TYR A 68 1.45 -16.78 -20.34
C TYR A 68 0.98 -18.20 -20.04
N LEU A 69 0.11 -18.40 -19.06
CA LEU A 69 -0.41 -19.72 -18.72
C LEU A 69 -1.46 -20.25 -19.72
N ASP A 70 -2.06 -19.38 -20.55
CA ASP A 70 -2.91 -19.82 -21.66
C ASP A 70 -2.09 -20.45 -22.79
N ASP A 71 -0.88 -19.92 -23.04
CA ASP A 71 -0.03 -20.29 -24.18
C ASP A 71 1.12 -21.24 -23.82
N TYR A 72 1.53 -21.28 -22.55
CA TYR A 72 2.74 -21.94 -22.12
C TYR A 72 2.55 -22.80 -20.86
N THR A 73 3.40 -23.82 -20.74
CA THR A 73 3.45 -24.65 -19.54
C THR A 73 4.20 -23.94 -18.39
N GLU A 74 4.01 -24.48 -17.20
CA GLU A 74 4.63 -23.99 -15.95
C GLU A 74 6.16 -23.96 -15.97
N SER A 75 6.79 -24.77 -16.83
CA SER A 75 8.24 -24.82 -16.99
C SER A 75 8.78 -23.81 -18.00
N ASN A 76 7.92 -23.06 -18.69
CA ASN A 76 8.36 -22.09 -19.68
C ASN A 76 9.16 -20.96 -18.99
N PRO A 77 10.32 -20.53 -19.55
CA PRO A 77 11.13 -19.48 -18.95
C PRO A 77 10.37 -18.20 -18.63
N LYS A 78 9.39 -17.79 -19.45
CA LYS A 78 8.58 -16.60 -19.18
C LYS A 78 7.72 -16.76 -17.93
N VAL A 79 7.11 -17.93 -17.74
CA VAL A 79 6.28 -18.25 -16.57
C VAL A 79 7.14 -18.28 -15.30
N VAL A 80 8.29 -18.96 -15.37
CA VAL A 80 9.24 -19.07 -14.25
C VAL A 80 9.80 -17.69 -13.85
N ASP A 81 10.22 -16.89 -14.82
CA ASP A 81 10.75 -15.54 -14.58
C ASP A 81 9.70 -14.63 -13.93
N THR A 82 8.47 -14.60 -14.49
CA THR A 82 7.37 -13.78 -13.97
C THR A 82 6.99 -14.17 -12.54
N ARG A 83 6.90 -15.47 -12.25
CA ARG A 83 6.64 -15.96 -10.88
C ARG A 83 7.75 -15.56 -9.91
N PHE A 84 9.01 -15.68 -10.33
CA PHE A 84 10.11 -15.26 -9.50
C PHE A 84 10.06 -13.76 -9.20
N GLU A 85 9.76 -12.91 -10.18
CA GLU A 85 9.58 -11.47 -9.95
C GLU A 85 8.42 -11.17 -9.01
N LEU A 86 7.26 -11.84 -9.19
CA LEU A 86 6.10 -11.74 -8.30
C LEU A 86 6.44 -12.11 -6.86
N ASP A 87 7.15 -13.21 -6.64
CA ASP A 87 7.57 -13.66 -5.31
C ASP A 87 8.49 -12.63 -4.63
N GLN A 88 9.37 -11.97 -5.40
CA GLN A 88 10.20 -10.89 -4.86
C GLN A 88 9.36 -9.68 -4.47
N LEU A 89 8.41 -9.26 -5.31
CA LEU A 89 7.53 -8.14 -5.00
C LEU A 89 6.66 -8.43 -3.77
N ASN A 90 6.10 -9.64 -3.64
CA ASN A 90 5.32 -10.02 -2.47
C ASN A 90 6.12 -9.89 -1.17
N ARG A 91 7.36 -10.41 -1.16
CA ARG A 91 8.27 -10.27 0.00
C ARG A 91 8.61 -8.82 0.31
N ASP A 92 8.68 -7.97 -0.72
CA ASP A 92 8.98 -6.56 -0.53
C ASP A 92 7.77 -5.77 -0.07
N ILE A 93 6.56 -6.13 -0.52
CA ILE A 93 5.30 -5.62 0.04
C ILE A 93 5.24 -5.90 1.54
N ASP A 94 5.59 -7.12 1.97
CA ASP A 94 5.62 -7.47 3.40
C ASP A 94 6.59 -6.57 4.18
N LYS A 95 7.75 -6.22 3.60
CA LYS A 95 8.70 -5.28 4.22
C LYS A 95 8.18 -3.85 4.27
N LEU A 96 7.45 -3.41 3.24
CA LEU A 96 6.78 -2.11 3.29
C LEU A 96 5.78 -2.10 4.45
N PHE A 97 5.01 -3.18 4.65
CA PHE A 97 4.09 -3.32 5.79
C PHE A 97 4.79 -3.43 7.16
N ALA A 98 6.02 -3.92 7.20
CA ALA A 98 6.84 -3.95 8.42
C ALA A 98 7.42 -2.58 8.81
N THR A 99 7.27 -1.55 7.96
CA THR A 99 7.75 -0.19 8.25
C THR A 99 6.93 0.42 9.39
N LYS A 100 7.61 1.04 10.36
CA LYS A 100 6.94 1.66 11.52
C LYS A 100 6.02 2.80 11.06
N PRO A 101 4.87 3.04 11.72
CA PRO A 101 3.98 4.15 11.36
C PRO A 101 4.68 5.52 11.33
N THR A 102 5.68 5.73 12.20
CA THR A 102 6.51 6.95 12.27
C THR A 102 7.46 7.12 11.08
N GLU A 103 7.69 6.07 10.27
CA GLU A 103 8.61 6.06 9.14
C GLU A 103 7.88 5.99 7.79
N THR A 104 6.55 6.07 7.79
CA THR A 104 5.70 6.05 6.59
C THR A 104 6.05 7.16 5.59
N ALA A 105 6.60 8.29 6.06
CA ALA A 105 7.12 9.35 5.19
C ALA A 105 8.27 8.89 4.26
N LYS A 106 8.99 7.81 4.60
CA LYS A 106 10.03 7.21 3.74
C LYS A 106 9.44 6.41 2.57
N LEU A 107 8.16 6.05 2.61
CA LEU A 107 7.45 5.25 1.62
C LEU A 107 7.06 6.07 0.38
N THR A 108 8.08 6.64 -0.25
CA THR A 108 7.97 7.52 -1.42
C THR A 108 7.79 6.74 -2.72
N GLU A 109 7.31 7.40 -3.77
CA GLU A 109 7.22 6.83 -5.11
C GLU A 109 8.57 6.29 -5.61
N SER A 110 9.64 7.03 -5.36
CA SER A 110 11.01 6.64 -5.73
C SER A 110 11.45 5.34 -5.05
N LEU A 111 11.08 5.14 -3.78
CA LEU A 111 11.29 3.86 -3.11
C LEU A 111 10.53 2.74 -3.81
N GLY A 112 9.25 2.96 -4.15
CA GLY A 112 8.45 1.99 -4.89
C GLY A 112 9.10 1.58 -6.22
N LYS A 113 9.59 2.55 -6.99
CA LYS A 113 10.33 2.30 -8.24
C LYS A 113 11.63 1.52 -8.02
N MET A 114 12.36 1.82 -6.94
CA MET A 114 13.57 1.08 -6.56
C MET A 114 13.27 -0.37 -6.18
N VAL A 115 12.19 -0.61 -5.43
CA VAL A 115 11.71 -1.96 -5.08
C VAL A 115 11.35 -2.76 -6.33
N VAL A 116 10.57 -2.17 -7.23
CA VAL A 116 10.21 -2.80 -8.52
C VAL A 116 11.47 -3.15 -9.32
N ARG A 117 12.40 -2.19 -9.44
CA ARG A 117 13.64 -2.44 -10.19
C ARG A 117 14.51 -3.52 -9.56
N LYS A 118 14.55 -3.58 -8.22
CA LYS A 118 15.27 -4.63 -7.49
C LYS A 118 14.68 -6.01 -7.79
N ALA A 119 13.36 -6.16 -7.75
CA ALA A 119 12.69 -7.43 -8.06
C ALA A 119 13.00 -7.91 -9.49
N ALA A 120 12.90 -7.02 -10.47
CA ALA A 120 13.24 -7.33 -11.86
C ALA A 120 14.72 -7.74 -12.04
N LEU A 121 15.65 -7.06 -11.37
CA LEU A 121 17.08 -7.41 -11.41
C LEU A 121 17.37 -8.75 -10.72
N ALA A 122 16.63 -9.09 -9.67
CA ALA A 122 16.73 -10.39 -9.01
C ALA A 122 16.23 -11.51 -9.94
N ALA A 123 15.12 -11.29 -10.66
CA ALA A 123 14.63 -12.22 -11.68
C ALA A 123 15.63 -12.39 -12.83
N GLU A 124 16.21 -11.30 -13.35
CA GLU A 124 17.26 -11.34 -14.37
C GLU A 124 18.48 -12.14 -13.90
N TYR A 125 18.93 -11.91 -12.67
CA TYR A 125 20.04 -12.65 -12.08
C TYR A 125 19.72 -14.15 -11.96
N ASN A 126 18.52 -14.49 -11.48
CA ASN A 126 18.06 -15.88 -11.35
C ASN A 126 18.03 -16.57 -12.72
N ARG A 127 17.46 -15.93 -13.74
CA ARG A 127 17.46 -16.45 -15.11
C ARG A 127 18.86 -16.74 -15.62
N LEU A 128 19.80 -15.82 -15.41
CA LEU A 128 21.18 -16.00 -15.87
C LEU A 128 21.87 -17.17 -15.17
N LEU A 129 21.56 -17.45 -13.89
CA LEU A 129 22.08 -18.62 -13.18
C LEU A 129 21.55 -19.95 -13.73
N LEU A 130 20.37 -19.96 -14.36
CA LEU A 130 19.84 -21.17 -15.02
C LEU A 130 20.58 -21.48 -16.33
N THR A 131 21.26 -20.49 -16.92
CA THR A 131 21.91 -20.63 -18.24
C THR A 131 23.43 -20.67 -18.15
N TYR A 132 24.00 -19.96 -17.18
CA TYR A 132 25.45 -19.74 -17.06
C TYR A 132 25.94 -20.09 -15.66
N THR A 133 27.24 -20.33 -15.54
CA THR A 133 27.89 -20.50 -14.23
C THR A 133 27.96 -19.18 -13.46
N PRO A 134 28.02 -19.22 -12.11
CA PRO A 134 28.18 -18.01 -11.28
C PRO A 134 29.36 -17.10 -11.65
N GLU A 135 30.40 -17.67 -12.26
CA GLU A 135 31.64 -17.01 -12.62
C GLU A 135 31.53 -16.22 -13.93
N HIS A 136 30.47 -16.47 -14.72
CA HIS A 136 30.25 -15.84 -16.02
C HIS A 136 30.12 -14.31 -15.88
N PRO A 137 30.72 -13.50 -16.77
CA PRO A 137 30.69 -12.05 -16.67
C PRO A 137 29.27 -11.45 -16.59
N LEU A 138 28.30 -12.03 -17.29
CA LEU A 138 26.90 -11.55 -17.24
C LEU A 138 26.26 -11.80 -15.86
N VAL A 139 26.50 -12.97 -15.28
CA VAL A 139 25.96 -13.34 -13.96
C VAL A 139 26.56 -12.43 -12.88
N LYS A 140 27.87 -12.19 -12.91
CA LYS A 140 28.54 -11.25 -12.01
C LYS A 140 28.00 -9.83 -12.12
N ARG A 141 27.77 -9.34 -13.35
CA ARG A 141 27.20 -8.01 -13.60
C ARG A 141 25.77 -7.90 -13.08
N ALA A 142 24.92 -8.90 -13.34
CA ALA A 142 23.54 -8.92 -12.87
C ALA A 142 23.48 -8.98 -11.34
N LYS A 143 24.27 -9.85 -10.72
CA LYS A 143 24.42 -9.94 -9.26
C LYS A 143 24.79 -8.57 -8.67
N LYS A 144 25.81 -7.92 -9.21
CA LYS A 144 26.26 -6.62 -8.71
C LYS A 144 25.18 -5.55 -8.81
N LYS A 145 24.43 -5.51 -9.92
CA LYS A 145 23.29 -4.59 -10.08
C LYS A 145 22.20 -4.87 -9.04
N ALA A 146 21.82 -6.13 -8.85
CA ALA A 146 20.81 -6.52 -7.86
C ALA A 146 21.24 -6.13 -6.44
N GLU A 147 22.52 -6.34 -6.08
CA GLU A 147 23.08 -5.95 -4.77
C GLU A 147 23.05 -4.44 -4.53
N VAL A 148 23.35 -3.62 -5.55
CA VAL A 148 23.31 -2.16 -5.44
C VAL A 148 21.90 -1.68 -5.11
N PHE A 149 20.89 -2.18 -5.83
CA PHE A 149 19.49 -1.84 -5.56
C PHE A 149 19.01 -2.39 -4.21
N ALA A 150 19.41 -3.62 -3.85
CA ALA A 150 19.06 -4.19 -2.55
C ALA A 150 19.63 -3.37 -1.39
N SER A 151 20.88 -2.91 -1.50
CA SER A 151 21.51 -2.03 -0.52
C SER A 151 20.80 -0.67 -0.43
N ALA A 152 20.46 -0.07 -1.58
CA ALA A 152 19.76 1.21 -1.60
C ALA A 152 18.37 1.13 -0.95
N VAL A 153 17.60 0.08 -1.26
CA VAL A 153 16.29 -0.15 -0.61
C VAL A 153 16.46 -0.35 0.90
N LYS A 154 17.44 -1.16 1.34
CA LYS A 154 17.72 -1.40 2.77
C LYS A 154 18.04 -0.10 3.53
N GLN A 155 18.78 0.82 2.92
CA GLN A 155 19.09 2.11 3.55
C GLN A 155 17.84 2.97 3.82
N LEU A 156 16.76 2.76 3.07
CA LEU A 156 15.53 3.55 3.17
C LEU A 156 14.52 2.97 4.16
N ILE A 157 14.39 1.64 4.24
CA ILE A 157 13.35 0.98 5.05
C ILE A 157 13.87 0.02 6.12
N GLY A 158 15.20 -0.08 6.31
CA GLY A 158 15.84 -0.91 7.33
C GLY A 158 15.94 -2.38 6.94
#